data_AF-A0A624K3Z0-F1
#
_entry.id   AF-A0A624K3Z0-F1
#
_cell.length_a   1.000
_cell.length_b   1.000
_cell.length_c   1.000
_cell.angle_alpha   90.00
_cell.angle_beta   90.00
_cell.angle_gamma   90.00
#
_symmetry.space_group_name_H-M   'P 1'
#
loop_
_entity.id
_entity.type
_entity.pdbx_description
1 polymer ?
#
loop_
_entity_poly.entity_id
_entity_poly.type
_entity_poly.pdbx_seq_one_letter_code
_entity_poly.pdbx_strand_id
1 'polypeptide(L)'
;IFICAGVVHPKAIEYLKGRNLVITQKVLAFPYYINLKDFSYAAVGLSVAHTLSYLATYLSHKNIIFIGQDLAYAENGNSHPDDYQNSANYESQMYEHILTTAYGGNGKVETHSIWLLFKNWFENEMIPNTRKMGITTYNCTEGGARIKGAIEKPFLWACENLLDKDLNKPFEKLEPLSLNKQNEFLLKAYYKVCKS
;
A
#
# COMPACT_ATOMS: atom_id res chain seq x y z
N ILE A 1 15.07 0.07 -1.95
CA ILE A 1 14.65 -1.17 -1.27
C ILE A 1 13.35 -1.63 -1.92
N PHE A 2 13.18 -2.92 -2.14
CA PHE A 2 11.94 -3.51 -2.66
C PHE A 2 11.32 -4.37 -1.59
N ILE A 3 10.04 -4.19 -1.31
CA ILE A 3 9.31 -4.95 -0.30
C ILE A 3 8.21 -5.73 -1.03
N CYS A 4 8.36 -7.04 -1.09
CA CYS A 4 7.45 -7.92 -1.80
C CYS A 4 6.65 -8.78 -0.82
N ALA A 5 5.37 -8.99 -1.11
CA ALA A 5 4.59 -10.00 -0.43
C ALA A 5 5.16 -11.40 -0.75
N GLY A 6 5.13 -12.32 0.21
CA GLY A 6 5.61 -13.70 0.06
C GLY A 6 4.82 -14.54 -0.96
N VAL A 7 3.73 -13.98 -1.50
CA VAL A 7 2.88 -14.57 -2.53
C VAL A 7 3.05 -13.90 -3.90
N VAL A 8 4.06 -13.04 -4.07
CA VAL A 8 4.36 -12.41 -5.36
C VAL A 8 4.77 -13.47 -6.39
N HIS A 9 4.51 -13.20 -7.67
CA HIS A 9 4.93 -14.08 -8.76
C HIS A 9 6.46 -14.30 -8.74
N PRO A 10 6.98 -15.53 -8.93
CA PRO A 10 8.42 -15.83 -8.83
C PRO A 10 9.32 -14.96 -9.72
N LYS A 11 8.86 -14.57 -10.91
CA LYS A 11 9.58 -13.63 -11.79
C LYS A 11 9.90 -12.28 -11.13
N ALA A 12 9.07 -11.79 -10.21
CA ALA A 12 9.37 -10.55 -9.50
C ALA A 12 10.63 -10.71 -8.63
N ILE A 13 10.77 -11.85 -7.95
CA ILE A 13 11.98 -12.18 -7.18
C ILE A 13 13.18 -12.30 -8.11
N GLU A 14 13.00 -12.95 -9.27
CA GLU A 14 14.05 -13.10 -10.28
C GLU A 14 14.56 -11.75 -10.81
N TYR A 15 13.65 -10.85 -11.21
CA TYR A 15 13.99 -9.52 -11.71
C TYR A 15 14.62 -8.60 -10.65
N LEU A 16 14.34 -8.87 -9.37
CA LEU A 16 14.90 -8.12 -8.25
C LEU A 16 16.16 -8.75 -7.66
N LYS A 17 16.70 -9.82 -8.27
CA LYS A 17 18.00 -10.40 -7.86
C LYS A 17 19.10 -9.33 -7.90
N GLY A 18 19.92 -9.30 -6.85
CA GLY A 18 20.99 -8.30 -6.70
C GLY A 18 20.51 -6.90 -6.30
N ARG A 19 19.20 -6.69 -6.10
CA ARG A 19 18.66 -5.48 -5.45
C ARG A 19 18.44 -5.74 -3.96
N ASN A 20 18.28 -4.66 -3.18
CA ASN A 20 17.89 -4.75 -1.78
C ASN A 20 16.41 -5.17 -1.68
N LEU A 21 16.15 -6.48 -1.62
CA LEU A 21 14.84 -7.12 -1.56
C LEU A 21 14.52 -7.59 -0.14
N VAL A 22 13.31 -7.28 0.32
CA VAL A 22 12.69 -7.81 1.54
C VAL A 22 11.43 -8.55 1.16
N ILE A 23 11.30 -9.79 1.64
CA ILE A 23 10.07 -10.57 1.50
C ILE A 23 9.32 -10.49 2.84
N THR A 24 8.16 -9.87 2.83
CA THR A 24 7.22 -9.88 3.96
C THR A 24 6.12 -10.89 3.67
N GLN A 25 5.69 -11.63 4.67
CA GLN A 25 4.55 -12.52 4.51
C GLN A 25 3.24 -11.73 4.49
N LYS A 26 2.24 -12.22 3.75
CA LYS A 26 0.87 -11.71 3.87
C LYS A 26 0.23 -12.34 5.10
N VAL A 27 -0.68 -11.63 5.77
CA VAL A 27 -1.42 -12.18 6.92
C VAL A 27 -2.36 -13.30 6.45
N LEU A 28 -1.84 -14.52 6.42
CA LEU A 28 -2.49 -15.76 5.96
C LEU A 28 -2.19 -16.87 6.95
N ALA A 29 -2.96 -17.96 6.92
CA ALA A 29 -2.79 -19.10 7.83
C ALA A 29 -1.38 -19.72 7.76
N PHE A 30 -0.75 -19.72 6.57
CA PHE A 30 0.55 -20.38 6.37
C PHE A 30 1.70 -19.77 7.19
N PRO A 31 1.95 -18.44 7.20
CA PRO A 31 2.93 -17.82 8.09
C PRO A 31 2.72 -18.11 9.58
N TYR A 32 1.47 -18.22 10.05
CA TYR A 32 1.18 -18.65 11.42
C TYR A 32 1.56 -20.11 11.64
N TYR A 33 1.19 -20.97 10.69
CA TYR A 33 1.51 -22.39 10.71
C TYR A 33 3.02 -22.62 10.82
N ILE A 34 3.86 -21.94 10.03
CA ILE A 34 5.32 -22.07 10.08
C ILE A 34 6.00 -21.22 11.18
N ASN A 35 5.22 -20.53 12.02
CA ASN A 35 5.71 -19.68 13.13
C ASN A 35 6.62 -18.53 12.67
N LEU A 36 6.29 -17.88 11.55
CA LEU A 36 6.96 -16.67 11.04
C LEU A 36 6.03 -15.45 11.03
N LYS A 37 4.98 -15.45 11.89
CA LYS A 37 3.98 -14.38 11.98
C LYS A 37 4.60 -12.99 12.22
N ASP A 38 5.73 -12.92 12.91
CA ASP A 38 6.43 -11.67 13.22
C ASP A 38 6.96 -10.96 11.95
N PHE A 39 7.07 -11.70 10.84
CA PHE A 39 7.47 -11.19 9.52
C PHE A 39 6.28 -10.98 8.57
N SER A 40 5.04 -11.02 9.07
CA SER A 40 3.83 -10.92 8.25
C SER A 40 3.13 -9.56 8.29
N TYR A 41 3.62 -8.61 9.07
CA TYR A 41 2.87 -7.40 9.38
C TYR A 41 2.97 -6.30 8.31
N ALA A 42 3.90 -6.39 7.35
CA ALA A 42 4.05 -5.33 6.36
C ALA A 42 3.16 -5.49 5.11
N ALA A 43 2.75 -6.72 4.72
CA ALA A 43 1.87 -6.93 3.56
C ALA A 43 0.40 -7.08 3.96
N VAL A 44 -0.22 -5.96 4.34
CA VAL A 44 -1.64 -5.88 4.76
C VAL A 44 -2.49 -5.18 3.69
N GLY A 45 -3.76 -5.58 3.60
CA GLY A 45 -4.75 -4.95 2.73
C GLY A 45 -4.95 -5.63 1.37
N LEU A 46 -5.70 -4.95 0.51
CA LEU A 46 -6.23 -5.50 -0.74
C LEU A 46 -5.43 -5.08 -1.99
N SER A 47 -4.54 -4.10 -1.85
CA SER A 47 -3.74 -3.52 -2.95
C SER A 47 -2.38 -3.07 -2.43
N VAL A 48 -1.46 -2.72 -3.35
CA VAL A 48 -0.13 -2.22 -2.99
C VAL A 48 -0.21 -0.92 -2.17
N ALA A 49 -1.15 -0.02 -2.50
CA ALA A 49 -1.33 1.22 -1.75
C ALA A 49 -1.77 0.98 -0.29
N HIS A 50 -2.65 -0.01 -0.05
CA HIS A 50 -2.99 -0.43 1.31
C HIS A 50 -1.76 -0.95 2.07
N THR A 51 -0.95 -1.79 1.45
CA THR A 51 0.31 -2.29 2.03
C THR A 51 1.26 -1.15 2.38
N LEU A 52 1.45 -0.18 1.48
CA LEU A 52 2.31 0.98 1.71
C LEU A 52 1.81 1.86 2.87
N SER A 53 0.50 2.07 2.98
CA SER A 53 -0.06 2.83 4.11
C SER A 53 0.18 2.20 5.47
N TYR A 54 0.07 0.87 5.59
CA TYR A 54 0.43 0.16 6.81
C TYR A 54 1.93 0.19 7.08
N LEU A 55 2.76 0.02 6.05
CA LEU A 55 4.20 0.15 6.20
C LEU A 55 4.59 1.53 6.75
N ALA A 56 4.02 2.61 6.20
CA ALA A 56 4.25 3.96 6.69
C ALA A 56 3.82 4.13 8.16
N THR A 57 2.72 3.47 8.53
CA THR A 57 2.21 3.43 9.92
C THR A 57 3.19 2.74 10.86
N TYR A 58 3.68 1.55 10.51
CA TYR A 58 4.64 0.80 11.33
C TYR A 58 6.01 1.50 11.43
N LEU A 59 6.40 2.23 10.40
CA LEU A 59 7.59 3.08 10.41
C LEU A 59 7.38 4.42 11.14
N SER A 60 6.22 4.61 11.79
CA SER A 60 5.91 5.77 12.62
C SER A 60 5.96 7.11 11.86
N HIS A 61 5.67 7.10 10.56
CA HIS A 61 5.51 8.34 9.80
C HIS A 61 4.36 9.17 10.36
N LYS A 62 4.53 10.50 10.43
CA LYS A 62 3.49 11.42 10.92
C LYS A 62 2.45 11.78 9.86
N ASN A 63 2.83 11.69 8.59
CA ASN A 63 1.98 12.03 7.46
C ASN A 63 2.00 10.90 6.43
N ILE A 64 0.84 10.56 5.89
CA ILE A 64 0.68 9.68 4.72
C ILE A 64 0.02 10.53 3.63
N ILE A 65 0.63 10.58 2.45
CA ILE A 65 0.19 11.43 1.33
C ILE A 65 -0.14 10.53 0.15
N PHE A 66 -1.40 10.56 -0.31
CA PHE A 66 -1.84 9.82 -1.49
C PHE A 66 -1.67 10.67 -2.75
N ILE A 67 -0.96 10.11 -3.73
CA ILE A 67 -0.70 10.71 -5.04
C ILE A 67 -0.95 9.62 -6.09
N GLY A 68 -1.74 9.93 -7.11
CA GLY A 68 -2.15 8.95 -8.14
C GLY A 68 -3.03 7.83 -7.57
N GLN A 69 -3.71 8.08 -6.44
CA GLN A 69 -4.69 7.16 -5.88
C GLN A 69 -6.08 7.57 -6.34
N ASP A 70 -6.29 7.59 -7.67
CA ASP A 70 -7.47 8.19 -8.30
C ASP A 70 -8.75 7.48 -7.88
N LEU A 71 -8.76 6.14 -7.91
CA LEU A 71 -9.93 5.30 -7.62
C LEU A 71 -11.16 5.71 -8.43
N ALA A 72 -10.91 6.25 -9.62
CA ALA A 72 -11.87 6.79 -10.55
C ALA A 72 -11.28 6.75 -11.96
N TYR A 73 -12.15 6.75 -12.97
CA TYR A 73 -11.74 6.91 -14.36
C TYR A 73 -11.37 8.38 -14.62
N ALA A 74 -10.48 8.59 -15.59
CA ALA A 74 -10.24 9.92 -16.12
C ALA A 74 -11.47 10.47 -16.86
N GLU A 75 -11.53 11.78 -17.10
CA GLU A 75 -12.67 12.42 -17.80
C GLU A 75 -12.93 11.86 -19.21
N ASN A 76 -11.88 11.36 -19.87
CA ASN A 76 -11.97 10.71 -21.17
C ASN A 76 -12.36 9.21 -21.09
N GLY A 77 -12.65 8.69 -19.89
CA GLY A 77 -13.00 7.30 -19.64
C GLY A 77 -11.81 6.34 -19.48
N ASN A 78 -10.57 6.82 -19.54
CA ASN A 78 -9.40 5.97 -19.33
C ASN A 78 -9.36 5.45 -17.88
N SER A 79 -8.96 4.18 -17.73
CA SER A 79 -8.77 3.51 -16.44
C SER A 79 -7.34 3.59 -15.94
N HIS A 80 -6.40 3.85 -16.84
CA HIS A 80 -4.97 3.85 -16.59
C HIS A 80 -4.29 5.03 -17.31
N PRO A 81 -3.05 5.39 -16.92
CA PRO A 81 -2.23 6.33 -17.67
C PRO A 81 -1.96 5.90 -19.12
N ASP A 82 -1.70 6.87 -20.00
CA ASP A 82 -1.51 6.65 -21.43
C ASP A 82 -0.35 5.70 -21.78
N ASP A 83 0.68 5.64 -20.92
CA ASP A 83 1.86 4.80 -21.08
C ASP A 83 1.74 3.42 -20.41
N TYR A 84 0.55 3.05 -19.93
CA TYR A 84 0.34 1.73 -19.34
C TYR A 84 0.55 0.61 -20.37
N GLN A 85 1.37 -0.38 -20.01
CA GLN A 85 1.77 -1.48 -20.90
C GLN A 85 0.59 -2.25 -21.54
N ASN A 86 -0.57 -2.30 -20.87
CA ASN A 86 -1.76 -3.00 -21.34
C ASN A 86 -2.82 -2.05 -21.93
N SER A 87 -2.45 -0.81 -22.26
CA SER A 87 -3.28 0.31 -22.74
C SER A 87 -4.11 1.05 -21.68
N ALA A 88 -4.31 2.37 -21.91
CA ALA A 88 -5.01 3.26 -20.99
C ALA A 88 -6.46 2.85 -20.68
N ASN A 89 -7.08 2.05 -21.55
CA ASN A 89 -8.46 1.60 -21.41
C ASN A 89 -8.62 0.15 -20.93
N TYR A 90 -7.53 -0.47 -20.44
CA TYR A 90 -7.49 -1.89 -20.06
C TYR A 90 -8.66 -2.37 -19.18
N GLU A 91 -9.08 -1.57 -18.19
CA GLU A 91 -10.22 -1.89 -17.31
C GLU A 91 -11.48 -1.07 -17.61
N SER A 92 -11.44 -0.16 -18.60
CA SER A 92 -12.48 0.84 -18.83
C SER A 92 -13.84 0.28 -19.23
N GLN A 93 -13.93 -0.99 -19.64
CA GLN A 93 -15.19 -1.66 -19.98
C GLN A 93 -15.36 -2.98 -19.23
N MET A 94 -14.46 -3.28 -18.29
CA MET A 94 -14.46 -4.56 -17.57
C MET A 94 -15.53 -4.60 -16.47
N TYR A 95 -15.90 -3.43 -15.95
CA TYR A 95 -16.81 -3.29 -14.81
C TYR A 95 -17.90 -2.26 -15.11
N GLU A 96 -19.03 -2.38 -14.42
CA GLU A 96 -20.06 -1.35 -14.43
C GLU A 96 -19.54 -0.03 -13.84
N HIS A 97 -19.86 1.08 -14.51
CA HIS A 97 -19.49 2.42 -14.07
C HIS A 97 -20.46 2.87 -12.98
N ILE A 98 -19.89 3.28 -11.85
CA ILE A 98 -20.60 3.74 -10.67
C ILE A 98 -20.17 5.18 -10.39
N LEU A 99 -21.11 6.06 -10.05
CA LEU A 99 -20.77 7.42 -9.64
C LEU A 99 -20.42 7.47 -8.15
N THR A 100 -19.28 8.08 -7.83
CA THR A 100 -18.88 8.41 -6.47
C THR A 100 -18.56 9.89 -6.34
N THR A 101 -18.50 10.39 -5.10
CA THR A 101 -18.18 11.81 -4.86
C THR A 101 -16.75 12.12 -5.28
N ALA A 102 -16.59 13.15 -6.10
CA ALA A 102 -15.29 13.63 -6.56
C ALA A 102 -14.51 14.29 -5.42
N TYR A 103 -13.19 14.33 -5.56
CA TYR A 103 -12.30 15.15 -4.74
C TYR A 103 -12.85 16.58 -4.57
N GLY A 104 -12.70 17.16 -3.38
CA GLY A 104 -13.25 18.47 -3.03
C GLY A 104 -14.71 18.43 -2.59
N GLY A 105 -15.39 17.28 -2.76
CA GLY A 105 -16.77 17.08 -2.29
C GLY A 105 -17.85 17.64 -3.20
N ASN A 106 -17.46 18.32 -4.27
CA ASN A 106 -18.37 18.88 -5.27
C ASN A 106 -18.34 18.01 -6.53
N GLY A 107 -19.52 17.58 -7.00
CA GLY A 107 -19.63 16.76 -8.21
C GLY A 107 -19.38 15.27 -7.99
N LYS A 108 -19.26 14.56 -9.11
CA LYS A 108 -19.14 13.10 -9.18
C LYS A 108 -18.08 12.71 -10.18
N VAL A 109 -17.41 11.59 -9.90
CA VAL A 109 -16.51 10.88 -10.83
C VAL A 109 -17.00 9.46 -11.01
N GLU A 110 -16.74 8.89 -12.18
CA GLU A 110 -17.02 7.49 -12.45
C GLU A 110 -15.93 6.61 -11.84
N THR A 111 -16.34 5.47 -11.30
CA THR A 111 -15.49 4.46 -10.66
C THR A 111 -16.10 3.08 -10.89
N HIS A 112 -15.54 2.04 -10.28
CA HIS A 112 -16.14 0.71 -10.29
C HIS A 112 -16.04 0.03 -8.93
N SER A 113 -16.70 -1.11 -8.79
CA SER A 113 -16.90 -1.82 -7.52
C SER A 113 -15.59 -2.17 -6.78
N ILE A 114 -14.52 -2.53 -7.50
CA ILE A 114 -13.22 -2.86 -6.89
C ILE A 114 -12.51 -1.61 -6.37
N TRP A 115 -12.54 -0.49 -7.10
CA TRP A 115 -12.00 0.78 -6.59
C TRP A 115 -12.81 1.32 -5.41
N LEU A 116 -14.13 1.14 -5.40
CA LEU A 116 -14.95 1.43 -4.23
C LEU A 116 -14.60 0.55 -3.03
N LEU A 117 -14.31 -0.73 -3.24
CA LEU A 117 -13.82 -1.61 -2.18
C LEU A 117 -12.50 -1.09 -1.60
N PHE A 118 -11.56 -0.68 -2.45
CA PHE A 118 -10.28 -0.09 -1.99
C PHE A 118 -10.49 1.22 -1.24
N LYS A 119 -11.30 2.12 -1.80
CA LYS A 119 -11.69 3.38 -1.16
C LYS A 119 -12.30 3.13 0.23
N ASN A 120 -13.29 2.24 0.32
CA ASN A 120 -13.97 1.93 1.57
C ASN A 120 -13.02 1.35 2.61
N TRP A 121 -12.03 0.56 2.18
CA TRP A 121 -11.01 0.05 3.08
C TRP A 121 -10.17 1.19 3.67
N PHE A 122 -9.75 2.18 2.87
CA PHE A 122 -9.03 3.34 3.43
C PHE A 122 -9.89 4.09 4.45
N GLU A 123 -11.14 4.36 4.11
CA GLU A 123 -12.06 5.17 4.94
C GLU A 123 -12.44 4.50 6.27
N ASN A 124 -12.60 3.17 6.26
CA ASN A 124 -13.13 2.43 7.42
C ASN A 124 -12.05 1.68 8.21
N GLU A 125 -10.95 1.26 7.59
CA GLU A 125 -9.89 0.50 8.26
C GLU A 125 -8.65 1.36 8.55
N MET A 126 -8.02 1.90 7.52
CA MET A 126 -6.70 2.53 7.67
C MET A 126 -6.77 3.92 8.29
N ILE A 127 -7.60 4.82 7.76
CA ILE A 127 -7.65 6.23 8.20
C ILE A 127 -8.10 6.34 9.67
N PRO A 128 -9.13 5.61 10.14
CA PRO A 128 -9.52 5.67 11.55
C PRO A 128 -8.42 5.19 12.51
N ASN A 129 -7.66 4.15 12.12
CA ASN A 129 -6.60 3.60 12.95
C ASN A 129 -5.35 4.50 12.97
N THR A 130 -4.92 5.00 11.81
CA THR A 130 -3.79 5.94 11.70
C THR A 130 -4.07 7.25 12.45
N ARG A 131 -5.30 7.75 12.40
CA ARG A 131 -5.71 8.92 13.19
C ARG A 131 -5.55 8.71 14.70
N LYS A 132 -5.94 7.53 15.23
CA LYS A 132 -5.74 7.19 16.66
C LYS A 132 -4.25 7.16 17.05
N MET A 133 -3.37 6.91 16.09
CA MET A 133 -1.92 6.92 16.26
C MET A 133 -1.29 8.30 16.06
N GLY A 134 -2.09 9.35 15.83
CA GLY A 134 -1.61 10.70 15.57
C GLY A 134 -0.95 10.86 14.19
N ILE A 135 -1.32 10.01 13.23
CA ILE A 135 -0.86 10.08 11.84
C ILE A 135 -1.96 10.78 11.02
N THR A 136 -1.55 11.74 10.21
CA THR A 136 -2.46 12.49 9.33
C THR A 136 -2.38 11.94 7.91
N THR A 137 -3.54 11.65 7.32
CA THR A 137 -3.63 11.20 5.92
C THR A 137 -4.11 12.35 5.04
N TYR A 138 -3.37 12.61 3.96
CA TYR A 138 -3.69 13.60 2.95
C TYR A 138 -4.06 12.91 1.64
N ASN A 139 -5.14 13.35 1.00
CA ASN A 139 -5.44 13.03 -0.38
C ASN A 139 -4.95 14.19 -1.25
N CYS A 140 -3.96 13.93 -2.10
CA CYS A 140 -3.36 14.89 -3.04
C CYS A 140 -3.60 14.47 -4.49
N THR A 141 -4.78 13.92 -4.75
CA THR A 141 -5.20 13.42 -6.07
C THR A 141 -6.46 14.16 -6.51
N GLU A 142 -6.30 15.37 -7.04
CA GLU A 142 -7.39 16.32 -7.31
C GLU A 142 -8.41 15.84 -8.36
N GLY A 143 -8.01 14.96 -9.28
CA GLY A 143 -8.90 14.38 -10.30
C GLY A 143 -9.63 13.11 -9.86
N GLY A 144 -9.34 12.60 -8.65
CA GLY A 144 -9.82 11.31 -8.19
C GLY A 144 -11.13 11.35 -7.40
N ALA A 145 -11.48 10.20 -6.83
CA ALA A 145 -12.55 10.05 -5.87
C ALA A 145 -12.17 10.70 -4.52
N ARG A 146 -13.16 11.28 -3.85
CA ARG A 146 -13.03 11.73 -2.46
C ARG A 146 -12.85 10.52 -1.55
N ILE A 147 -11.79 10.52 -0.75
CA ILE A 147 -11.55 9.51 0.30
C ILE A 147 -11.88 10.16 1.65
N LYS A 148 -13.01 9.79 2.24
CA LYS A 148 -13.51 10.33 3.51
C LYS A 148 -12.52 10.08 4.65
N GLY A 149 -12.24 11.15 5.39
CA GLY A 149 -11.35 11.12 6.55
C GLY A 149 -9.90 11.47 6.24
N ALA A 150 -9.50 11.48 4.96
CA ALA A 150 -8.28 12.12 4.51
C ALA A 150 -8.51 13.62 4.33
N ILE A 151 -7.44 14.41 4.51
CA ILE A 151 -7.45 15.86 4.27
C ILE A 151 -7.10 16.09 2.79
N GLU A 152 -7.98 16.76 2.07
CA GLU A 152 -7.76 17.12 0.67
C GLU A 152 -6.87 18.36 0.58
N LYS A 153 -5.70 18.21 -0.05
CA LYS A 153 -4.75 19.28 -0.33
C LYS A 153 -4.08 19.06 -1.69
N PRO A 154 -3.78 20.12 -2.46
CA PRO A 154 -2.99 19.95 -3.67
C PRO A 154 -1.62 19.33 -3.38
N PHE A 155 -1.08 18.55 -4.31
CA PHE A 155 0.24 17.94 -4.11
C PHE A 155 1.34 18.99 -3.88
N LEU A 156 1.28 20.12 -4.59
CA LEU A 156 2.19 21.25 -4.39
C LEU A 156 2.17 21.76 -2.94
N TRP A 157 0.99 21.87 -2.34
CA TRP A 157 0.86 22.27 -0.94
C TRP A 157 1.58 21.28 -0.01
N ALA A 158 1.45 19.98 -0.25
CA ALA A 158 2.13 18.96 0.55
C ALA A 158 3.66 19.07 0.41
N CYS A 159 4.17 19.33 -0.80
CA CYS A 159 5.60 19.59 -1.02
C CYS A 159 6.09 20.79 -0.18
N GLU A 160 5.38 21.91 -0.26
CA GLU A 160 5.79 23.17 0.38
C GLU A 160 5.62 23.18 1.90
N ASN A 161 4.71 22.38 2.46
CA ASN A 161 4.35 22.45 3.88
C ASN A 161 4.75 21.22 4.69
N LEU A 162 4.95 20.07 4.04
CA LEU A 162 5.26 18.80 4.72
C LEU A 162 6.64 18.25 4.34
N LEU A 163 7.19 18.67 3.20
CA LEU A 163 8.42 18.10 2.61
C LEU A 163 9.52 19.15 2.39
N ASP A 164 9.36 20.36 2.93
CA ASP A 164 10.28 21.50 2.75
C ASP A 164 11.56 21.40 3.58
N LYS A 165 11.60 20.47 4.55
CA LYS A 165 12.68 20.33 5.52
C LYS A 165 13.31 18.95 5.47
N ASP A 166 14.64 18.94 5.54
CA ASP A 166 15.39 17.75 5.88
C ASP A 166 15.17 17.41 7.35
N LEU A 167 14.42 16.34 7.59
CA LEU A 167 14.15 15.87 8.94
C LEU A 167 15.33 15.04 9.44
N ASN A 168 15.88 15.43 10.60
CA ASN A 168 16.71 14.51 11.37
C ASN A 168 15.83 13.36 11.88
N LYS A 169 16.15 12.14 11.47
CA LYS A 169 15.43 10.91 11.78
C LYS A 169 16.35 10.02 12.62
N PRO A 170 16.48 10.27 13.94
CA PRO A 170 17.40 9.54 14.82
C PRO A 170 16.81 8.17 15.19
N PHE A 171 16.37 7.41 14.20
CA PHE A 171 15.86 6.07 14.43
C PHE A 171 17.01 5.15 14.80
N GLU A 172 16.77 4.30 15.81
CA GLU A 172 17.69 3.23 16.13
C GLU A 172 17.87 2.33 14.91
N LYS A 173 19.11 1.99 14.59
CA LYS A 173 19.40 1.08 13.50
C LYS A 173 18.93 -0.31 13.90
N LEU A 174 17.98 -0.85 13.15
CA LEU A 174 17.54 -2.23 13.31
C LEU A 174 18.62 -3.16 12.77
N GLU A 175 19.14 -4.04 13.63
CA GLU A 175 20.07 -5.09 13.21
C GLU A 175 19.30 -6.35 12.81
N PRO A 176 19.76 -7.07 11.77
CA PRO A 176 19.16 -8.34 11.40
C PRO A 176 19.36 -9.37 12.51
N LEU A 177 18.50 -10.39 12.55
CA LEU A 177 18.70 -11.53 13.43
C LEU A 177 20.07 -12.18 13.19
N SER A 178 20.68 -12.75 14.24
CA SER A 178 21.91 -13.53 14.08
C SER A 178 21.71 -14.71 13.12
N LEU A 179 22.75 -15.10 12.39
CA LEU A 179 22.68 -16.22 11.44
C LEU A 179 22.15 -17.50 12.10
N ASN A 180 22.57 -17.78 13.34
CA ASN A 180 22.08 -18.91 14.11
C ASN A 180 20.56 -18.85 14.33
N LYS A 181 20.02 -17.66 14.64
CA LYS A 181 18.59 -17.48 14.83
C LYS A 181 17.80 -17.58 13.53
N GLN A 182 18.35 -17.04 12.44
CA GLN A 182 17.77 -17.20 11.10
C GLN A 182 17.71 -18.68 10.70
N ASN A 183 18.79 -19.43 10.91
CA ASN A 183 18.87 -20.86 10.61
C ASN A 183 17.91 -21.68 11.50
N GLU A 184 17.77 -21.34 12.78
CA GLU A 184 16.81 -21.98 13.68
C GLU A 184 15.36 -21.83 13.14
N PHE A 185 14.98 -20.63 12.72
CA PHE A 185 13.66 -20.36 12.14
C PHE A 185 13.46 -21.10 10.81
N LEU A 186 14.48 -21.10 9.94
CA LEU A 186 14.44 -21.83 8.68
C LEU A 186 14.23 -23.33 8.89
N LEU A 187 14.97 -23.96 9.81
CA LEU A 187 14.85 -25.39 10.10
C LEU A 187 13.49 -25.75 10.69
N LYS A 188 12.95 -24.92 11.59
CA LYS A 188 11.60 -25.09 12.15
C LYS A 188 10.53 -25.02 11.06
N ALA A 189 10.63 -24.05 10.15
CA ALA A 189 9.72 -23.93 9.02
C ALA A 189 9.86 -25.12 8.06
N TYR A 190 11.08 -25.52 7.71
CA TYR A 190 11.36 -26.67 6.85
C TYR A 190 10.77 -27.97 7.39
N TYR A 191 10.94 -28.23 8.69
CA TYR A 191 10.38 -29.44 9.32
C TYR A 191 8.85 -29.47 9.20
N LYS A 192 8.18 -28.34 9.45
CA LYS A 192 6.72 -28.24 9.29
C LYS A 192 6.27 -28.42 7.84
N VAL A 193 7.01 -27.90 6.87
CA VAL A 193 6.58 -27.97 5.46
C VAL A 193 6.89 -29.32 4.81
N CYS A 194 8.02 -29.94 5.16
CA CYS A 194 8.53 -31.11 4.44
C CYS A 194 8.49 -32.42 5.25
N LYS A 195 8.23 -32.37 6.57
CA LYS A 195 8.30 -33.54 7.46
C LYS A 195 7.05 -33.75 8.33
N SER A 196 6.04 -32.87 8.25
CA SER A 196 4.71 -33.10 8.85
C SER A 196 3.74 -33.67 7.82
#